data_AF-A0A2E7R1L8-F1
#
_entry.id   AF-A0A2E7R1L8-F1
#
_cell.length_a   1.000
_cell.length_b   1.000
_cell.length_c   1.000
_cell.angle_alpha   90.00
_cell.angle_beta   90.00
_cell.angle_gamma   90.00
#
_symmetry.space_group_name_H-M   'P 1'
#
loop_
_entity.id
_entity.type
_entity.pdbx_description
1 polymer ?
#
loop_
_entity_poly.entity_id
_entity_poly.type
_entity_poly.pdbx_seq_one_letter_code
_entity_poly.pdbx_strand_id
1 'polypeptide(L)'
;MDEQLKSNYWSKRLISRRSLVRGAVIGGAGLAGASLLGCNVLDGDSGGTDGSKGGTLRSAPDIELANTDPAFFTSDAEAAIGWQAGENLVVKQHDLSITGGVAESWETPDQQEYTFKLRKNNKFHDGEPVTAADVKFTFDRIFALEAPPAGQLGSLAGGSTEVVDENTVKMTLEAPNAFWLNTLSFYQGKIAPQHDDPTNWGISKYVGSGPFKMTSNVPGETTTFERNTDYWDSGNTYFDNIQFFYLPEPETRIESLKGGQIDQVNRIT
;
A
#
# COMPACT_ATOMS: atom_id res chain seq x y z
N MET A 1 30.96 -2.69 -36.55
CA MET A 1 31.21 -3.16 -35.18
C MET A 1 30.16 -2.54 -34.28
N ASP A 2 29.08 -3.22 -33.94
CA ASP A 2 28.61 -4.51 -34.43
C ASP A 2 27.09 -4.53 -34.31
N GLU A 3 26.46 -4.95 -35.40
CA GLU A 3 25.00 -5.04 -35.59
C GLU A 3 24.45 -6.34 -34.95
N GLN A 4 25.10 -6.78 -33.87
CA GLN A 4 24.82 -8.02 -33.14
C GLN A 4 24.17 -7.80 -31.76
N LEU A 5 23.99 -6.56 -31.31
CA LEU A 5 23.42 -6.27 -29.98
C LEU A 5 21.91 -5.93 -29.98
N LYS A 6 21.22 -5.98 -31.13
CA LYS A 6 19.77 -5.67 -31.22
C LYS A 6 18.86 -6.88 -31.46
N SER A 7 19.39 -8.09 -31.49
CA SER A 7 18.60 -9.30 -31.71
C SER A 7 18.90 -10.30 -30.60
N ASN A 8 17.94 -10.52 -29.70
CA ASN A 8 17.69 -11.77 -28.94
C ASN A 8 17.19 -11.61 -27.48
N TYR A 9 16.60 -10.48 -27.08
CA TYR A 9 15.93 -10.43 -25.76
C TYR A 9 14.44 -10.79 -25.79
N TRP A 10 13.78 -10.76 -26.96
CA TRP A 10 12.31 -10.94 -27.08
C TRP A 10 11.85 -12.14 -27.89
N SER A 11 12.74 -13.04 -28.32
CA SER A 11 12.33 -14.23 -29.08
C SER A 11 12.97 -15.49 -28.56
N LYS A 12 12.29 -16.18 -27.63
CA LYS A 12 12.10 -17.65 -27.58
C LYS A 12 11.51 -18.09 -26.23
N ARG A 13 10.18 -18.19 -26.18
CA ARG A 13 9.39 -19.39 -25.80
C ARG A 13 7.93 -18.97 -25.61
N LEU A 14 7.19 -18.94 -26.72
CA LEU A 14 5.75 -19.10 -26.66
C LEU A 14 5.48 -20.56 -26.27
N ILE A 15 5.18 -20.80 -24.99
CA ILE A 15 4.63 -22.09 -24.58
C ILE A 15 3.20 -22.15 -25.11
N SER A 16 3.00 -22.82 -26.24
CA SER A 16 1.66 -23.06 -26.77
C SER A 16 0.92 -24.04 -25.84
N ARG A 17 -0.34 -23.72 -25.51
CA ARG A 17 -1.23 -24.43 -24.56
C ARG A 17 -1.63 -25.87 -24.96
N ARG A 18 -0.83 -26.62 -25.75
CA ARG A 18 -1.22 -27.94 -26.29
C ARG A 18 -0.29 -29.10 -25.97
N SER A 19 0.64 -28.94 -25.04
CA SER A 19 1.51 -30.06 -24.62
C SER A 19 1.58 -30.11 -23.11
N LEU A 20 0.60 -30.77 -22.47
CA LEU A 20 0.72 -31.47 -21.17
C LEU A 20 -0.60 -32.21 -20.83
N VAL A 21 -1.04 -33.13 -21.70
CA VAL A 21 -1.94 -34.23 -21.28
C VAL A 21 -1.49 -35.48 -22.01
N ARG A 22 -0.69 -36.32 -21.34
CA ARG A 22 -0.53 -37.77 -21.59
C ARG A 22 0.41 -38.39 -20.56
N GLY A 23 -0.14 -39.29 -19.73
CA GLY A 23 0.56 -40.19 -18.80
C GLY A 23 0.33 -39.79 -17.33
N ALA A 24 -0.29 -40.57 -16.44
CA ALA A 24 -0.56 -42.00 -16.45
C ALA A 24 -1.88 -42.33 -15.70
N VAL A 25 -2.67 -43.24 -16.29
CA VAL A 25 -3.69 -44.05 -15.62
C VAL A 25 -3.11 -45.47 -15.53
N ILE A 26 -3.53 -46.22 -14.49
CA ILE A 26 -3.19 -47.59 -14.04
C ILE A 26 -2.41 -47.49 -12.72
N GLY A 27 -2.86 -47.99 -11.56
CA GLY A 27 -4.01 -48.80 -11.18
C GLY A 27 -3.71 -49.43 -9.80
N GLY A 28 -4.70 -49.59 -8.92
CA GLY A 28 -4.54 -50.35 -7.67
C GLY A 28 -5.52 -49.95 -6.57
N ALA A 29 -6.57 -50.76 -6.38
CA ALA A 29 -7.53 -50.66 -5.28
C ALA A 29 -6.99 -51.32 -3.99
N GLY A 30 -7.26 -50.73 -2.82
CA GLY A 30 -6.93 -51.34 -1.51
C GLY A 30 -7.27 -50.49 -0.27
N LEU A 31 -8.54 -50.59 0.18
CA LEU A 31 -9.16 -50.41 1.51
C LEU A 31 -8.49 -49.62 2.68
N ALA A 32 -9.34 -48.73 3.24
CA ALA A 32 -9.63 -48.47 4.67
C ALA A 32 -8.78 -47.47 5.50
N GLY A 33 -9.45 -46.45 6.06
CA GLY A 33 -9.00 -45.69 7.24
C GLY A 33 -9.51 -44.24 7.30
N ALA A 34 -10.33 -43.92 8.31
CA ALA A 34 -10.91 -42.61 8.64
C ALA A 34 -9.84 -41.48 8.75
N SER A 35 -10.11 -40.19 8.49
CA SER A 35 -10.99 -39.32 9.28
C SER A 35 -11.36 -38.01 8.54
N LEU A 36 -12.48 -37.43 8.98
CA LEU A 36 -13.16 -36.24 8.49
C LEU A 36 -12.52 -34.91 8.98
N LEU A 37 -12.70 -33.86 8.15
CA LEU A 37 -12.76 -32.40 8.45
C LEU A 37 -11.47 -31.53 8.43
N GLY A 38 -11.51 -30.53 7.52
CA GLY A 38 -10.81 -29.21 7.58
C GLY A 38 -9.46 -29.16 6.87
N CYS A 39 -9.14 -28.27 5.93
CA CYS A 39 -9.79 -27.12 5.31
C CYS A 39 -9.41 -27.12 3.83
N ASN A 40 -10.38 -27.21 2.92
CA ASN A 40 -10.19 -26.87 1.51
C ASN A 40 -11.03 -25.62 1.25
N VAL A 41 -10.43 -24.46 1.48
CA VAL A 41 -10.88 -23.19 0.91
C VAL A 41 -9.63 -22.54 0.35
N LEU A 42 -9.22 -22.94 -0.85
CA LEU A 42 -8.40 -22.15 -1.78
C LEU A 42 -8.53 -22.81 -3.15
N ASP A 43 -9.72 -22.71 -3.77
CA ASP A 43 -9.86 -22.97 -5.20
C ASP A 43 -9.10 -21.85 -5.94
N GLY A 44 -7.93 -22.20 -6.47
CA GLY A 44 -7.12 -21.33 -7.31
C GLY A 44 -7.72 -21.27 -8.70
N ASP A 45 -8.60 -20.30 -8.94
CA ASP A 45 -9.00 -19.92 -10.30
C ASP A 45 -7.88 -19.09 -10.94
N SER A 46 -7.11 -19.73 -11.82
CA SER A 46 -6.07 -19.07 -12.60
C SER A 46 -6.59 -18.82 -14.02
N GLY A 47 -7.33 -17.71 -14.19
CA GLY A 47 -7.87 -17.35 -15.50
C GLY A 47 -8.47 -15.95 -15.60
N GLY A 48 -7.66 -14.96 -16.02
CA GLY A 48 -8.19 -13.68 -16.50
C GLY A 48 -7.12 -12.81 -17.17
N THR A 49 -7.18 -12.68 -18.49
CA THR A 49 -6.40 -11.70 -19.29
C THR A 49 -7.26 -10.52 -19.75
N ASP A 50 -8.27 -10.17 -18.96
CA ASP A 50 -8.93 -8.86 -18.97
C ASP A 50 -8.93 -8.41 -17.51
N GLY A 51 -8.60 -7.14 -17.23
CA GLY A 51 -8.53 -6.58 -15.88
C GLY A 51 -9.91 -6.50 -15.22
N SER A 52 -10.49 -7.64 -14.87
CA SER A 52 -11.75 -7.74 -14.16
C SER A 52 -11.59 -7.11 -12.79
N LYS A 53 -12.38 -6.07 -12.51
CA LYS A 53 -12.50 -5.55 -11.14
C LYS A 53 -13.05 -6.65 -10.23
N GLY A 54 -12.47 -6.73 -9.05
CA GLY A 54 -12.90 -7.58 -7.95
C GLY A 54 -11.83 -8.57 -7.50
N GLY A 55 -12.24 -9.52 -6.67
CA GLY A 55 -11.38 -10.58 -6.15
C GLY A 55 -10.44 -10.12 -5.04
N THR A 56 -9.51 -10.99 -4.68
CA THR A 56 -8.58 -10.79 -3.55
C THR A 56 -7.15 -10.81 -4.04
N LEU A 57 -6.40 -9.74 -3.74
CA LEU A 57 -4.95 -9.74 -3.89
C LEU A 57 -4.31 -10.36 -2.64
N ARG A 58 -3.51 -11.41 -2.81
CA ARG A 58 -2.77 -12.06 -1.74
C ARG A 58 -1.29 -11.69 -1.84
N SER A 59 -0.78 -11.01 -0.82
CA SER A 59 0.59 -10.54 -0.75
C SER A 59 1.29 -11.15 0.46
N ALA A 60 2.59 -11.42 0.38
CA ALA A 60 3.34 -11.91 1.54
C ALA A 60 4.50 -10.97 1.90
N PRO A 61 4.35 -10.12 2.93
CA PRO A 61 5.45 -9.37 3.50
C PRO A 61 6.35 -10.24 4.39
N ASP A 62 7.64 -9.88 4.46
CA ASP A 62 8.65 -10.51 5.33
C ASP A 62 8.65 -9.95 6.76
N ILE A 63 7.96 -8.84 6.99
CA ILE A 63 7.79 -8.18 8.29
C ILE A 63 6.28 -7.99 8.54
N GLU A 64 5.82 -8.30 9.74
CA GLU A 64 4.43 -8.04 10.14
C GLU A 64 4.22 -6.57 10.53
N LEU A 65 2.96 -6.13 10.51
CA LEU A 65 2.62 -4.77 10.93
C LEU A 65 2.79 -4.61 12.44
N ALA A 66 3.77 -3.83 12.87
CA ALA A 66 4.06 -3.61 14.29
C ALA A 66 3.10 -2.61 14.97
N ASN A 67 2.59 -1.63 14.21
CA ASN A 67 1.56 -0.69 14.63
C ASN A 67 0.90 -0.04 13.40
N THR A 68 -0.21 0.66 13.58
CA THR A 68 -0.94 1.38 12.53
C THR A 68 -0.64 2.87 12.49
N ASP A 69 0.35 3.32 13.25
CA ASP A 69 0.75 4.72 13.30
C ASP A 69 1.78 5.02 12.20
N PRO A 70 1.41 5.80 11.16
CA PRO A 70 2.31 6.08 10.06
C PRO A 70 3.57 6.84 10.47
N ALA A 71 3.58 7.50 11.63
CA ALA A 71 4.78 8.16 12.14
C ALA A 71 5.88 7.15 12.51
N PHE A 72 5.57 5.87 12.71
CA PHE A 72 6.55 4.86 13.12
C PHE A 72 6.87 3.82 12.04
N PHE A 73 6.40 3.99 10.81
CA PHE A 73 6.76 3.09 9.71
C PHE A 73 8.24 3.26 9.33
N THR A 74 8.95 2.14 9.27
CA THR A 74 10.40 2.12 9.00
C THR A 74 10.82 1.09 7.94
N SER A 75 9.89 0.23 7.52
CA SER A 75 10.14 -0.83 6.54
C SER A 75 9.27 -0.73 5.29
N ASP A 76 9.73 -1.35 4.20
CA ASP A 76 8.96 -1.45 2.95
C ASP A 76 7.66 -2.25 3.13
N ALA A 77 7.62 -3.20 4.08
CA ALA A 77 6.42 -3.96 4.42
C ALA A 77 5.35 -3.07 5.07
N GLU A 78 5.74 -2.28 6.07
CA GLU A 78 4.85 -1.29 6.70
C GLU A 78 4.41 -0.22 5.69
N ALA A 79 5.31 0.23 4.82
CA ALA A 79 4.96 1.15 3.73
C ALA A 79 3.92 0.55 2.78
N ALA A 80 4.07 -0.72 2.38
CA ALA A 80 3.15 -1.42 1.50
C ALA A 80 1.75 -1.53 2.11
N ILE A 81 1.66 -1.89 3.39
CA ILE A 81 0.39 -1.96 4.14
C ILE A 81 -0.19 -0.55 4.33
N GLY A 82 0.64 0.41 4.73
CA GLY A 82 0.25 1.79 4.92
C GLY A 82 -0.27 2.46 3.64
N TRP A 83 0.22 2.10 2.45
CA TRP A 83 -0.34 2.60 1.17
C TRP A 83 -1.73 2.06 0.87
N GLN A 84 -2.13 0.94 1.47
CA GLN A 84 -3.51 0.47 1.33
C GLN A 84 -4.45 1.25 2.26
N ALA A 85 -4.00 1.55 3.48
CA ALA A 85 -4.83 2.11 4.52
C ALA A 85 -4.83 3.65 4.60
N GLY A 86 -3.74 4.30 4.20
CA GLY A 86 -3.58 5.75 4.36
C GLY A 86 -2.99 6.40 3.13
N GLU A 87 -3.39 7.65 2.88
CA GLU A 87 -2.97 8.42 1.74
C GLU A 87 -2.19 9.69 2.15
N ASN A 88 -1.26 10.10 1.29
CA ASN A 88 -0.47 11.32 1.47
C ASN A 88 -1.15 12.51 0.78
N LEU A 89 -0.62 13.73 0.97
CA LEU A 89 -1.04 14.90 0.19
C LEU A 89 -0.92 14.66 -1.32
N VAL A 90 0.17 14.02 -1.75
CA VAL A 90 0.47 13.74 -3.16
C VAL A 90 0.90 12.28 -3.33
N VAL A 91 0.70 11.75 -4.53
CA VAL A 91 1.01 10.36 -4.87
C VAL A 91 1.93 10.33 -6.09
N LYS A 92 2.87 9.38 -6.12
CA LYS A 92 3.72 9.14 -7.28
C LYS A 92 3.14 8.03 -8.14
N GLN A 93 2.96 8.33 -9.42
CA GLN A 93 2.40 7.42 -10.41
C GLN A 93 3.48 6.49 -10.99
N HIS A 94 3.03 5.47 -11.74
CA HIS A 94 3.93 4.51 -12.40
C HIS A 94 4.88 5.17 -13.41
N ASP A 95 4.48 6.28 -14.03
CA ASP A 95 5.32 7.08 -14.93
C ASP A 95 6.24 8.06 -14.19
N LEU A 96 6.30 7.96 -12.85
CA LEU A 96 7.04 8.81 -11.92
C LEU A 96 6.51 10.24 -11.79
N SER A 97 5.39 10.58 -12.44
CA SER A 97 4.72 11.86 -12.24
C SER A 97 4.12 11.94 -10.82
N ILE A 98 4.04 13.16 -10.29
CA ILE A 98 3.37 13.42 -9.00
C ILE A 98 1.97 13.95 -9.29
N THR A 99 0.98 13.32 -8.69
CA THR A 99 -0.43 13.70 -8.75
C THR A 99 -1.00 13.97 -7.36
N GLY A 100 -2.19 14.55 -7.30
CA GLY A 100 -2.89 14.79 -6.04
C GLY A 100 -3.40 13.50 -5.39
N GLY A 101 -3.09 13.32 -4.09
CA GLY A 101 -3.70 12.31 -3.22
C GLY A 101 -4.82 12.94 -2.40
N VAL A 102 -4.60 13.14 -1.09
CA VAL A 102 -5.50 13.93 -0.24
C VAL A 102 -5.67 15.37 -0.76
N ALA A 103 -4.60 15.95 -1.32
CA ALA A 103 -4.68 17.23 -2.02
C ALA A 103 -5.18 17.02 -3.46
N GLU A 104 -6.09 17.87 -3.94
CA GLU A 104 -6.49 17.88 -5.36
C GLU A 104 -5.50 18.69 -6.22
N SER A 105 -4.88 19.71 -5.65
CA SER A 105 -3.93 20.58 -6.33
C SER A 105 -3.01 21.30 -5.34
N TRP A 106 -1.95 21.90 -5.85
CA TRP A 106 -1.04 22.75 -5.08
C TRP A 106 -0.41 23.83 -5.94
N GLU A 107 0.03 24.90 -5.29
CA GLU A 107 0.81 25.98 -5.90
C GLU A 107 2.12 26.15 -5.13
N THR A 108 3.20 26.44 -5.87
CA THR A 108 4.50 26.79 -5.27
C THR A 108 5.20 27.86 -6.11
N PRO A 109 5.33 29.10 -5.61
CA PRO A 109 5.92 30.19 -6.38
C PRO A 109 7.46 30.12 -6.42
N ASP A 110 8.08 29.56 -5.39
CA ASP A 110 9.52 29.64 -5.12
C ASP A 110 10.15 28.32 -4.68
N GLN A 111 9.40 27.22 -4.68
CA GLN A 111 9.81 25.90 -4.19
C GLN A 111 10.12 25.86 -2.69
N GLN A 112 9.76 26.91 -1.94
CA GLN A 112 9.87 27.00 -0.49
C GLN A 112 8.49 27.05 0.16
N GLU A 113 7.57 27.83 -0.41
CA GLU A 113 6.17 27.88 -0.01
C GLU A 113 5.35 26.93 -0.88
N TYR A 114 4.57 26.06 -0.25
CA TYR A 114 3.63 25.15 -0.90
C TYR A 114 2.23 25.35 -0.31
N THR A 115 1.26 25.72 -1.14
CA THR A 115 -0.14 25.81 -0.72
C THR A 115 -0.92 24.66 -1.35
N PHE A 116 -1.43 23.75 -0.55
CA PHE A 116 -2.21 22.60 -1.00
C PHE A 116 -3.70 22.88 -0.81
N LYS A 117 -4.50 22.51 -1.82
CA LYS A 117 -5.96 22.47 -1.75
C LYS A 117 -6.39 21.02 -1.56
N LEU A 118 -7.13 20.75 -0.50
CA LEU A 118 -7.58 19.41 -0.13
C LEU A 118 -8.89 19.05 -0.84
N ARG A 119 -9.06 17.76 -1.14
CA ARG A 119 -10.30 17.21 -1.69
C ARG A 119 -11.42 17.29 -0.66
N LYS A 120 -12.46 18.08 -0.95
CA LYS A 120 -13.61 18.28 -0.03
C LYS A 120 -14.41 17.02 0.29
N ASN A 121 -14.35 16.01 -0.58
CA ASN A 121 -15.07 14.75 -0.41
C ASN A 121 -14.19 13.63 0.16
N ASN A 122 -12.94 13.91 0.53
CA ASN A 122 -12.07 12.90 1.11
C ASN A 122 -12.45 12.62 2.57
N LYS A 123 -12.41 11.36 2.95
CA LYS A 123 -12.84 10.89 4.27
C LYS A 123 -11.88 9.86 4.82
N PHE A 124 -11.77 9.84 6.14
CA PHE A 124 -11.21 8.72 6.86
C PHE A 124 -12.16 7.51 6.83
N HIS A 125 -11.63 6.34 7.13
CA HIS A 125 -12.36 5.07 7.14
C HIS A 125 -13.55 5.03 8.13
N ASP A 126 -13.57 5.91 9.12
CA ASP A 126 -14.66 6.08 10.09
C ASP A 126 -15.73 7.08 9.62
N GLY A 127 -15.55 7.70 8.45
CA GLY A 127 -16.50 8.59 7.81
C GLY A 127 -16.27 10.09 8.07
N GLU A 128 -15.35 10.44 8.97
CA GLU A 128 -14.97 11.83 9.24
C GLU A 128 -14.22 12.43 8.03
N PRO A 129 -14.42 13.73 7.72
CA PRO A 129 -13.74 14.37 6.60
C PRO A 129 -12.24 14.53 6.90
N VAL A 130 -11.41 14.47 5.84
CA VAL A 130 -10.00 14.84 5.96
C VAL A 130 -9.86 16.35 5.79
N THR A 131 -9.27 17.02 6.78
CA THR A 131 -9.15 18.48 6.81
C THR A 131 -7.70 18.96 6.88
N ALA A 132 -7.49 20.26 6.71
CA ALA A 132 -6.17 20.88 6.88
C ALA A 132 -5.64 20.75 8.32
N ALA A 133 -6.52 20.58 9.31
CA ALA A 133 -6.13 20.36 10.69
C ALA A 133 -5.44 19.00 10.88
N ASP A 134 -5.93 17.95 10.21
CA ASP A 134 -5.31 16.62 10.20
C ASP A 134 -3.91 16.65 9.56
N VAL A 135 -3.76 17.43 8.49
CA VAL A 135 -2.45 17.64 7.85
C VAL A 135 -1.48 18.30 8.81
N LYS A 136 -1.89 19.41 9.44
CA LYS A 136 -1.07 20.10 10.43
C LYS A 136 -0.69 19.17 11.59
N PHE A 137 -1.67 18.49 12.15
CA PHE A 137 -1.47 17.52 13.22
C PHE A 137 -0.44 16.44 12.84
N THR A 138 -0.57 15.86 11.65
CA THR A 138 0.33 14.82 11.15
C THR A 138 1.79 15.29 11.14
N PHE A 139 2.06 16.42 10.47
CA PHE A 139 3.43 16.90 10.32
C PHE A 139 4.02 17.46 11.62
N ASP A 140 3.23 18.21 12.40
CA ASP A 140 3.66 18.71 13.72
C ASP A 140 4.02 17.54 14.64
N ARG A 141 3.22 16.47 14.64
CA ARG A 141 3.44 15.28 15.47
C ARG A 141 4.70 14.53 15.09
N ILE A 142 4.98 14.36 13.79
CA ILE A 142 6.20 13.69 13.32
C ILE A 142 7.45 14.36 13.91
N PHE A 143 7.52 15.69 13.89
CA PHE A 143 8.67 16.42 14.45
C PHE A 143 8.67 16.45 15.97
N ALA A 144 7.51 16.62 16.60
CA ALA A 144 7.41 16.66 18.07
C ALA A 144 7.84 15.33 18.73
N LEU A 145 7.62 14.20 18.05
CA LEU A 145 8.02 12.87 18.51
C LEU A 145 9.45 12.49 18.12
N GLU A 146 10.15 13.33 17.34
CA GLU A 146 11.39 12.95 16.66
C GLU A 146 11.23 11.60 15.92
N ALA A 147 10.06 11.40 15.31
CA ALA A 147 9.68 10.12 14.74
C ALA A 147 10.59 9.77 13.55
N PRO A 148 10.77 8.48 13.21
CA PRO A 148 11.67 8.09 12.13
C PRO A 148 11.52 8.87 10.80
N PRO A 149 10.30 9.20 10.32
CA PRO A 149 10.06 10.03 9.15
C PRO A 149 10.61 11.47 9.20
N ALA A 150 10.88 12.02 10.40
CA ALA A 150 11.32 13.40 10.58
C ALA A 150 12.64 13.68 9.83
N GLY A 151 13.54 12.69 9.77
CA GLY A 151 14.81 12.81 9.05
C GLY A 151 14.62 12.99 7.53
N GLN A 152 13.68 12.27 6.92
CA GLN A 152 13.38 12.38 5.49
C GLN A 152 12.56 13.65 5.19
N LEU A 153 11.75 14.12 6.15
CA LEU A 153 10.96 15.35 6.05
C LEU A 153 11.75 16.60 6.49
N GLY A 154 13.07 16.51 6.60
CA GLY A 154 13.93 17.55 7.18
C GLY A 154 13.80 18.95 6.57
N SER A 155 13.40 19.09 5.31
CA SER A 155 13.14 20.41 4.70
C SER A 155 12.02 21.20 5.37
N LEU A 156 11.12 20.53 6.11
CA LEU A 156 10.03 21.13 6.87
C LEU A 156 10.39 21.32 8.36
N ALA A 157 11.49 20.74 8.85
CA ALA A 157 11.84 20.76 10.28
C ALA A 157 12.07 22.18 10.82
N GLY A 158 12.74 23.05 10.06
CA GLY A 158 12.87 24.49 10.36
C GLY A 158 11.74 25.36 9.78
N GLY A 159 10.68 24.73 9.27
CA GLY A 159 9.58 25.36 8.54
C GLY A 159 8.28 25.48 9.34
N SER A 160 7.15 25.58 8.64
CA SER A 160 5.82 25.61 9.25
C SER A 160 4.78 24.84 8.44
N THR A 161 3.77 24.31 9.14
CA THR A 161 2.51 23.83 8.55
C THR A 161 1.35 24.62 9.15
N GLU A 162 0.65 25.37 8.30
CA GLU A 162 -0.36 26.36 8.67
C GLU A 162 -1.71 26.03 8.04
N VAL A 163 -2.77 26.05 8.86
CA VAL A 163 -4.15 25.93 8.39
C VAL A 163 -4.60 27.31 7.90
N VAL A 164 -4.80 27.45 6.59
CA VAL A 164 -5.34 28.69 5.99
C VAL A 164 -6.87 28.69 6.09
N ASP A 165 -7.48 27.55 5.76
CA ASP A 165 -8.88 27.26 5.95
C ASP A 165 -9.07 25.73 6.06
N GLU A 166 -10.30 25.26 6.26
CA GLU A 166 -10.63 23.84 6.46
C GLU A 166 -10.05 22.91 5.39
N ASN A 167 -9.91 23.38 4.14
CA ASN A 167 -9.44 22.58 3.01
C ASN A 167 -8.18 23.18 2.37
N THR A 168 -7.46 24.06 3.06
CA THR A 168 -6.25 24.70 2.56
C THR A 168 -5.17 24.70 3.62
N VAL A 169 -4.03 24.09 3.27
CA VAL A 169 -2.85 24.06 4.13
C VAL A 169 -1.69 24.73 3.40
N LYS A 170 -0.99 25.62 4.10
CA LYS A 170 0.26 26.21 3.64
C LYS A 170 1.42 25.55 4.39
N MET A 171 2.38 25.02 3.65
CA MET A 171 3.62 24.49 4.17
C MET A 171 4.76 25.39 3.73
N THR A 172 5.57 25.87 4.67
CA THR A 172 6.75 26.69 4.39
C THR A 172 7.97 25.89 4.77
N LEU A 173 8.87 25.64 3.82
CA LEU A 173 10.13 24.93 4.05
C LEU A 173 11.20 25.88 4.62
N GLU A 174 12.20 25.30 5.29
CA GLU A 174 13.35 26.04 5.81
C GLU A 174 14.17 26.72 4.69
N ALA A 175 14.25 26.05 3.53
CA ALA A 175 14.89 26.55 2.32
C ALA A 175 14.17 25.98 1.07
N PRO A 176 14.31 26.63 -0.10
CA PRO A 176 13.74 26.11 -1.34
C PRO A 176 14.19 24.67 -1.63
N ASN A 177 13.23 23.79 -1.92
CA ASN A 177 13.48 22.39 -2.27
C ASN A 177 12.53 21.94 -3.40
N ALA A 178 13.05 21.83 -4.62
CA ALA A 178 12.32 21.35 -5.80
C ALA A 178 11.84 19.89 -5.68
N PHE A 179 12.47 19.08 -4.85
CA PHE A 179 12.14 17.65 -4.68
C PHE A 179 11.11 17.40 -3.57
N TRP A 180 10.59 18.45 -2.93
CA TRP A 180 9.70 18.31 -1.77
C TRP A 180 8.47 17.44 -2.05
N LEU A 181 7.81 17.63 -3.18
CA LEU A 181 6.65 16.82 -3.58
C LEU A 181 7.00 15.34 -3.76
N ASN A 182 8.20 15.04 -4.24
CA ASN A 182 8.68 13.67 -4.35
C ASN A 182 8.89 13.05 -2.96
N THR A 183 9.42 13.81 -1.99
CA THR A 183 9.52 13.37 -0.59
C THR A 183 8.13 13.11 0.01
N LEU A 184 7.18 14.02 -0.18
CA LEU A 184 5.80 13.88 0.31
C LEU A 184 5.03 12.71 -0.32
N SER A 185 5.44 12.23 -1.49
CA SER A 185 4.79 11.10 -2.16
C SER A 185 5.13 9.72 -1.58
N PHE A 186 6.10 9.65 -0.67
CA PHE A 186 6.58 8.40 -0.08
C PHE A 186 5.93 8.14 1.29
N TYR A 187 6.19 7.01 1.95
CA TYR A 187 5.34 6.56 3.08
C TYR A 187 5.36 7.46 4.33
N GLN A 188 6.28 8.42 4.41
CA GLN A 188 6.50 9.33 5.54
C GLN A 188 5.37 10.35 5.78
N GLY A 189 4.55 10.63 4.77
CA GLY A 189 3.61 11.76 4.76
C GLY A 189 2.13 11.36 4.79
N LYS A 190 1.79 10.18 5.31
CA LYS A 190 0.40 9.71 5.38
C LYS A 190 -0.38 10.56 6.37
N ILE A 191 -1.50 11.11 5.92
CA ILE A 191 -2.33 11.98 6.77
C ILE A 191 -3.04 11.11 7.80
N ALA A 192 -2.82 11.44 9.07
CA ALA A 192 -3.40 10.76 10.21
C ALA A 192 -4.57 11.57 10.79
N PRO A 193 -5.63 10.91 11.28
CA PRO A 193 -6.79 11.57 11.85
C PRO A 193 -6.44 12.27 13.17
N GLN A 194 -6.62 13.59 13.25
CA GLN A 194 -6.39 14.34 14.48
C GLN A 194 -7.41 13.99 15.57
N HIS A 195 -8.64 13.60 15.18
CA HIS A 195 -9.72 13.28 16.10
C HIS A 195 -9.56 11.91 16.77
N ASP A 196 -8.69 11.03 16.24
CA ASP A 196 -8.41 9.72 16.81
C ASP A 196 -7.15 9.77 17.67
N ASP A 197 -7.24 9.38 18.93
CA ASP A 197 -6.13 9.48 19.88
C ASP A 197 -5.02 8.48 19.52
N PRO A 198 -3.78 8.96 19.22
CA PRO A 198 -2.68 8.09 18.82
C PRO A 198 -2.26 7.05 19.85
N THR A 199 -2.60 7.24 21.12
CA THR A 199 -2.31 6.26 22.17
C THR A 199 -3.13 4.97 22.02
N ASN A 200 -4.21 5.01 21.23
CA ASN A 200 -5.04 3.85 20.88
C ASN A 200 -4.61 3.19 19.56
N TRP A 201 -3.65 3.76 18.83
CA TRP A 201 -3.15 3.17 17.59
C TRP A 201 -2.24 1.99 17.92
N GLY A 202 -2.79 0.79 17.75
CA GLY A 202 -2.10 -0.48 17.95
C GLY A 202 -1.95 -1.21 16.64
N ILE A 203 -2.35 -2.48 16.61
CA ILE A 203 -2.31 -3.33 15.40
C ILE A 203 -3.71 -3.80 14.97
N SER A 204 -4.75 -3.50 15.75
CA SER A 204 -6.08 -4.05 15.58
C SER A 204 -6.98 -3.21 14.67
N LYS A 205 -6.68 -1.92 14.51
CA LYS A 205 -7.50 -0.98 13.73
C LYS A 205 -6.60 0.08 13.12
N TYR A 206 -6.78 0.35 11.83
CA TYR A 206 -6.16 1.46 11.12
C TYR A 206 -7.24 2.40 10.59
N VAL A 207 -7.34 3.59 11.19
CA VAL A 207 -8.15 4.70 10.65
C VAL A 207 -7.25 5.55 9.74
N GLY A 208 -7.50 5.49 8.44
CA GLY A 208 -6.79 6.27 7.43
C GLY A 208 -7.73 6.70 6.32
N SER A 209 -7.21 7.35 5.28
CA SER A 209 -7.97 7.90 4.15
C SER A 209 -7.75 7.13 2.85
N GLY A 210 -7.21 5.90 2.95
CA GLY A 210 -6.76 5.13 1.81
C GLY A 210 -7.85 4.36 1.06
N PRO A 211 -7.45 3.64 -0.01
CA PRO A 211 -8.34 2.83 -0.84
C PRO A 211 -8.88 1.56 -0.16
N PHE A 212 -8.32 1.13 0.97
CA PHE A 212 -8.69 -0.11 1.64
C PHE A 212 -8.77 0.06 3.18
N LYS A 213 -9.84 -0.48 3.77
CA LYS A 213 -10.08 -0.49 5.21
C LYS A 213 -9.63 -1.81 5.81
N MET A 214 -8.88 -1.75 6.91
CA MET A 214 -8.48 -2.97 7.64
C MET A 214 -9.71 -3.62 8.29
N THR A 215 -9.95 -4.89 7.99
CA THR A 215 -11.05 -5.68 8.56
C THR A 215 -10.58 -6.59 9.68
N SER A 216 -9.34 -7.08 9.60
CA SER A 216 -8.74 -7.92 10.64
C SER A 216 -7.22 -7.86 10.60
N ASN A 217 -6.61 -8.05 11.77
CA ASN A 217 -5.20 -8.33 11.89
C ASN A 217 -5.00 -9.45 12.91
N VAL A 218 -4.49 -10.58 12.45
CA VAL A 218 -4.12 -11.72 13.29
C VAL A 218 -2.59 -11.73 13.39
N PRO A 219 -2.02 -11.35 14.55
CA PRO A 219 -0.57 -11.24 14.71
C PRO A 219 0.15 -12.53 14.35
N GLY A 220 1.27 -12.43 13.64
CA GLY A 220 2.02 -13.58 13.14
C GLY A 220 1.35 -14.38 12.01
N GLU A 221 0.15 -14.00 11.56
CA GLU A 221 -0.60 -14.74 10.53
C GLU A 221 -0.98 -13.86 9.35
N THR A 222 -1.99 -13.00 9.50
CA THR A 222 -2.62 -12.32 8.37
C THR A 222 -3.24 -10.97 8.73
N THR A 223 -2.99 -9.96 7.91
CA THR A 223 -3.76 -8.71 7.89
C THR A 223 -4.69 -8.69 6.70
N THR A 224 -5.98 -8.48 6.91
CA THR A 224 -6.99 -8.42 5.84
C THR A 224 -7.58 -7.03 5.72
N PHE A 225 -7.80 -6.62 4.48
CA PHE A 225 -8.43 -5.38 4.12
C PHE A 225 -9.57 -5.62 3.13
N GLU A 226 -10.61 -4.79 3.23
CA GLU A 226 -11.68 -4.65 2.24
C GLU A 226 -11.57 -3.30 1.54
N ARG A 227 -12.07 -3.22 0.31
CA ARG A 227 -12.15 -1.97 -0.45
C ARG A 227 -12.92 -0.89 0.31
N ASN A 228 -12.36 0.30 0.37
CA ASN A 228 -13.07 1.50 0.79
C ASN A 228 -13.90 2.05 -0.37
N THR A 229 -15.23 1.85 -0.32
CA THR A 229 -16.13 2.36 -1.36
C THR A 229 -16.27 3.88 -1.34
N ASP A 230 -15.99 4.50 -0.20
CA ASP A 230 -16.07 5.96 -0.01
C ASP A 230 -14.76 6.68 -0.33
N TYR A 231 -13.71 5.92 -0.69
CA TYR A 231 -12.45 6.49 -1.17
C TYR A 231 -12.68 7.34 -2.43
N TRP A 232 -12.03 8.50 -2.49
CA TRP A 232 -12.28 9.48 -3.55
C TRP A 232 -12.02 8.95 -4.96
N ASP A 233 -11.10 7.98 -5.09
CA ASP A 233 -10.76 7.30 -6.35
C ASP A 233 -11.17 5.81 -6.35
N SER A 234 -12.23 5.45 -5.62
CA SER A 234 -12.69 4.06 -5.53
C SER A 234 -13.03 3.44 -6.90
N GLY A 235 -13.35 4.27 -7.89
CA GLY A 235 -13.55 3.90 -9.28
C GLY A 235 -12.31 3.33 -9.98
N ASN A 236 -11.10 3.63 -9.50
CA ASN A 236 -9.84 3.10 -10.04
C ASN A 236 -9.18 2.06 -9.12
N THR A 237 -9.78 1.76 -7.96
CA THR A 237 -9.39 0.61 -7.15
C THR A 237 -9.87 -0.68 -7.85
N TYR A 238 -9.03 -1.70 -7.99
CA TYR A 238 -9.39 -2.91 -8.74
C TYR A 238 -9.85 -4.08 -7.86
N PHE A 239 -9.15 -4.40 -6.77
CA PHE A 239 -9.45 -5.55 -5.91
C PHE A 239 -10.54 -5.25 -4.87
N ASP A 240 -11.34 -6.26 -4.52
CA ASP A 240 -12.32 -6.16 -3.43
C ASP A 240 -11.66 -6.32 -2.07
N ASN A 241 -10.63 -7.16 -1.99
CA ASN A 241 -9.90 -7.44 -0.76
C ASN A 241 -8.40 -7.49 -0.99
N ILE A 242 -7.64 -7.23 0.07
CA ILE A 242 -6.21 -7.50 0.13
C ILE A 242 -5.93 -8.34 1.37
N GLN A 243 -5.15 -9.40 1.22
CA GLN A 243 -4.66 -10.23 2.31
C GLN A 243 -3.14 -10.19 2.34
N PHE A 244 -2.57 -9.78 3.48
CA PHE A 244 -1.14 -9.81 3.74
C PHE A 244 -0.84 -11.02 4.63
N PHE A 245 -0.24 -12.06 4.08
CA PHE A 245 0.21 -13.25 4.81
C PHE A 245 1.64 -13.05 5.31
N TYR A 246 1.83 -13.02 6.63
CA TYR A 246 3.15 -12.85 7.19
C TYR A 246 4.00 -14.11 6.96
N LEU A 247 5.01 -14.00 6.09
CA LEU A 247 5.90 -15.11 5.74
C LEU A 247 7.36 -14.62 5.84
N PRO A 248 8.02 -14.78 7.00
CA PRO A 248 9.38 -14.26 7.21
C PRO A 248 10.44 -14.99 6.39
N GLU A 249 10.24 -16.29 6.14
CA GLU A 249 11.22 -17.13 5.44
C GLU A 249 11.14 -16.97 3.91
N PRO A 250 12.25 -16.58 3.22
CA PRO A 250 12.26 -16.36 1.77
C PRO A 250 11.86 -17.59 0.95
N GLU A 251 12.31 -18.79 1.36
CA GLU A 251 11.97 -20.04 0.66
C GLU A 251 10.46 -20.31 0.70
N THR A 252 9.82 -20.09 1.85
CA THR A 252 8.37 -20.22 2.02
C THR A 252 7.61 -19.24 1.12
N ARG A 253 8.07 -18.00 1.00
CA ARG A 253 7.48 -17.02 0.08
C ARG A 253 7.59 -17.47 -1.39
N ILE A 254 8.76 -17.96 -1.79
CA ILE A 254 9.01 -18.43 -3.17
C ILE A 254 8.13 -19.63 -3.50
N GLU A 255 8.05 -20.63 -2.63
CA GLU A 255 7.21 -21.80 -2.85
C GLU A 255 5.71 -21.45 -2.82
N SER A 256 5.29 -20.53 -1.94
CA SER A 256 3.91 -20.04 -1.89
C SER A 256 3.51 -19.28 -3.17
N LEU A 257 4.46 -18.54 -3.76
CA LEU A 257 4.24 -17.84 -5.03
C LEU A 257 4.15 -18.84 -6.19
N LYS A 258 5.06 -19.83 -6.25
CA LYS A 258 5.03 -20.87 -7.28
C LYS A 258 3.77 -21.75 -7.21
N GLY A 259 3.31 -22.04 -6.01
CA GLY A 259 2.10 -22.82 -5.76
C GLY A 259 0.80 -22.03 -5.93
N GLY A 260 0.88 -20.71 -6.18
CA GLY A 260 -0.29 -19.85 -6.35
C GLY A 260 -1.09 -19.60 -5.08
N GLN A 261 -0.49 -19.80 -3.90
CA GLN A 261 -1.09 -19.43 -2.62
C GLN A 261 -1.06 -17.90 -2.39
N ILE A 262 -0.06 -17.22 -2.97
CA ILE A 262 0.07 -15.77 -2.97
C ILE A 262 0.30 -15.26 -4.39
N ASP A 263 -0.09 -14.01 -4.66
CA ASP A 263 -0.05 -13.39 -5.97
C ASP A 263 1.18 -12.47 -6.13
N GLN A 264 1.70 -11.93 -5.02
CA GLN A 264 2.94 -11.15 -4.99
C GLN A 264 3.71 -11.32 -3.68
N VAL A 265 4.97 -10.91 -3.70
CA VAL A 265 5.88 -10.86 -2.54
C VAL A 265 6.58 -9.51 -2.52
N ASN A 266 6.83 -8.95 -1.34
CA ASN A 266 7.57 -7.69 -1.23
C ASN A 266 9.08 -7.88 -1.47
N ARG A 267 9.63 -9.03 -1.05
CA ARG A 267 11.06 -9.33 -1.14
C ARG A 267 11.33 -10.84 -1.25
N ILE A 268 12.31 -11.25 -2.06
CA ILE A 268 12.69 -12.67 -2.29
C ILE A 268 14.05 -13.05 -1.71
N THR A 269 14.69 -12.14 -0.97
CA THR A 269 16.04 -12.28 -0.42
C THR A 269 16.04 -12.17 1.09
#